data_AF-A0A3B8NCA2-F1
#
_entry.id   AF-A0A3B8NCA2-F1
#
_cell.length_a   1.000
_cell.length_b   1.000
_cell.length_c   1.000
_cell.angle_alpha   90.00
_cell.angle_beta   90.00
_cell.angle_gamma   90.00
#
_symmetry.space_group_name_H-M   'P 1'
#
loop_
_entity.id
_entity.type
_entity.pdbx_description
1 polymer ?
#
loop_
_entity_poly.entity_id
_entity_poly.type
_entity_poly.pdbx_seq_one_letter_code
_entity_poly.pdbx_strand_id
1 'polypeptide(L)'
;QFGEDGKGNLFEYELIYYPTTNNGSGLKRPQPDGVTGTSVRNLGDDPEKYRWFFLKKNNKEANNYEPIMNYAKLFSRSGSDFEREVENVVNVDAWFRGMAYAVLSGAGDNAGAGSQHNGMYYAFPDSRVMFLPHDMDFAFSSSRSITANPECSKLVQNETRRRIYYGHLQDIITTTYNRSYMSKWTDHLKELDPSQNWNGHLSYINSRSNNVLSQLRSIPEIQFSISSPSTVETQKNIVKINGKGWVNVRGVRIKGSNESLPLQWSDKNTWELALPAAPGRQKFDLEAIDFSGQVIGNDSVTIISSAVSEPASSQNIVISEIMYNPADPSSTEIEAGFTDADQFEFIELLNVGDKSTDLSGSRFVNGIDYEFESGSLLDPGKRIVIVRNRAAFLQRYPDAFTSLAAKEFFNGTGLANGGERLRLLGIGSDEIRNFVYDDRRPWPEAADGEGHSLNLLNAENGPDHSLSENWTISSQISGTPGQEDNGLSQEIIDQDKDGLSAFVENALGTSDNAPNAPFMISFDSEGKTTISHTQNRNAEGISFSIQLSSDLKEWLDAGEEYIKESETPISEKINQIIWRSSSSKKSEQFLRLKISR
;
A
#
# COMPACT_ATOMS: atom_id res chain seq x y z
N GLN A 1 15.82 17.78 -0.92
CA GLN A 1 16.13 16.93 -2.08
C GLN A 1 15.74 15.45 -1.86
N PHE A 2 15.37 15.04 -0.63
CA PHE A 2 14.93 13.67 -0.34
C PHE A 2 13.52 13.56 0.28
N GLY A 3 12.69 14.63 0.32
CA GLY A 3 11.35 14.55 0.92
C GLY A 3 11.33 14.00 2.36
N GLU A 4 10.31 13.22 2.71
CA GLU A 4 10.23 12.39 3.94
C GLU A 4 11.44 11.43 4.07
N ASP A 5 12.01 10.97 2.96
CA ASP A 5 13.23 10.14 2.89
C ASP A 5 14.50 10.90 3.27
N GLY A 6 14.44 12.16 3.72
CA GLY A 6 15.56 12.88 4.32
C GLY A 6 15.81 12.55 5.80
N LYS A 7 14.92 11.78 6.44
CA LYS A 7 14.99 11.39 7.86
C LYS A 7 15.95 10.24 8.16
N GLY A 8 16.48 9.56 7.14
CA GLY A 8 17.38 8.40 7.29
C GLY A 8 18.80 8.75 7.75
N ASN A 9 19.69 7.76 7.79
CA ASN A 9 21.05 7.90 8.32
C ASN A 9 22.09 7.68 7.22
N LEU A 10 22.94 8.69 6.99
CA LEU A 10 24.04 8.67 6.02
C LEU A 10 25.36 8.37 6.74
N PHE A 11 26.09 7.38 6.25
CA PHE A 11 27.40 6.97 6.74
C PHE A 11 28.42 7.04 5.62
N GLU A 12 29.52 7.73 5.81
CA GLU A 12 30.68 7.68 4.92
C GLU A 12 31.59 6.52 5.32
N TYR A 13 31.96 5.70 4.36
CA TYR A 13 32.89 4.60 4.52
C TYR A 13 34.31 5.12 4.32
N GLU A 14 35.11 5.03 5.38
CA GLU A 14 36.36 5.78 5.49
C GLU A 14 37.45 4.98 6.22
N LEU A 15 38.70 5.35 5.95
CA LEU A 15 39.88 4.84 6.65
C LEU A 15 40.15 5.63 7.94
N ILE A 16 40.74 4.94 8.91
CA ILE A 16 41.38 5.59 10.05
C ILE A 16 42.77 6.05 9.62
N TYR A 17 43.04 7.34 9.73
CA TYR A 17 44.33 7.95 9.42
C TYR A 17 45.15 8.16 10.71
N TYR A 18 46.45 7.83 10.66
CA TYR A 18 47.40 8.06 11.75
C TYR A 18 48.43 9.13 11.34
N PRO A 19 48.06 10.43 11.32
CA PRO A 19 48.96 11.48 10.88
C PRO A 19 50.14 11.63 11.84
N THR A 20 51.37 11.44 11.36
CA THR A 20 52.60 11.75 12.10
C THR A 20 53.30 12.99 11.57
N THR A 21 52.85 13.52 10.42
CA THR A 21 53.39 14.72 9.78
C THR A 21 52.28 15.63 9.24
N ASN A 22 52.47 16.95 9.25
CA ASN A 22 51.52 17.93 8.72
C ASN A 22 52.05 18.57 7.42
N ASN A 23 51.21 18.71 6.40
CA ASN A 23 51.43 19.63 5.30
C ASN A 23 50.16 20.47 5.09
N GLY A 24 50.24 21.58 4.33
CA GLY A 24 49.13 22.54 4.17
C GLY A 24 47.81 21.99 3.60
N SER A 25 47.73 20.67 3.33
CA SER A 25 46.55 19.94 2.84
C SER A 25 45.76 19.20 3.95
N GLY A 26 46.23 19.22 5.21
CA GLY A 26 45.51 18.64 6.36
C GLY A 26 46.07 17.31 6.87
N LEU A 27 45.30 16.62 7.72
CA LEU A 27 45.71 15.42 8.46
C LEU A 27 45.42 14.08 7.75
N LYS A 28 44.80 14.10 6.55
CA LYS A 28 44.55 12.90 5.75
C LYS A 28 45.75 12.61 4.84
N ARG A 29 46.81 12.01 5.39
CA ARG A 29 47.97 11.55 4.61
C ARG A 29 48.08 10.03 4.74
N PRO A 30 47.99 9.26 3.64
CA PRO A 30 48.21 7.81 3.68
C PRO A 30 49.67 7.42 3.45
N GLN A 31 50.54 8.36 3.02
CA GLN A 31 51.98 8.19 2.89
C GLN A 31 52.68 9.52 3.25
N PRO A 32 53.75 9.53 4.07
CA PRO A 32 54.44 8.38 4.68
C PRO A 32 53.73 7.76 5.90
N ASP A 33 52.57 8.30 6.28
CA ASP A 33 51.76 7.87 7.41
C ASP A 33 51.06 6.53 7.14
N GLY A 34 50.31 6.01 8.12
CA GLY A 34 49.56 4.76 8.00
C GLY A 34 48.04 4.99 7.95
N VAL A 35 47.34 4.05 7.29
CA VAL A 35 45.88 3.98 7.29
C VAL A 35 45.40 2.60 7.72
N THR A 36 44.24 2.53 8.35
CA THR A 36 43.57 1.27 8.69
C THR A 36 42.14 1.32 8.18
N GLY A 37 41.78 0.38 7.32
CA GLY A 37 40.40 0.16 6.88
C GLY A 37 39.81 -1.11 7.49
N THR A 38 38.54 -1.35 7.20
CA THR A 38 37.89 -2.62 7.51
C THR A 38 36.97 -2.98 6.37
N SER A 39 36.88 -4.26 5.99
CA SER A 39 35.84 -4.70 5.05
C SER A 39 34.45 -4.60 5.70
N VAL A 40 33.38 -4.57 4.89
CA VAL A 40 32.01 -4.67 5.40
C VAL A 40 31.82 -6.05 6.04
N ARG A 41 31.85 -6.11 7.39
CA ARG A 41 31.76 -7.35 8.15
C ARG A 41 31.19 -7.14 9.55
N ASN A 42 30.76 -8.22 10.18
CA ASN A 42 30.29 -8.24 11.56
C ASN A 42 31.45 -7.88 12.53
N LEU A 43 31.32 -6.75 13.22
CA LEU A 43 32.24 -6.32 14.29
C LEU A 43 31.66 -6.55 15.69
N GLY A 44 30.47 -7.14 15.78
CA GLY A 44 29.70 -7.35 17.02
C GLY A 44 28.59 -6.33 17.20
N ASP A 45 28.08 -6.24 18.43
CA ASP A 45 26.92 -5.41 18.80
C ASP A 45 27.30 -4.03 19.38
N ASP A 46 28.59 -3.74 19.45
CA ASP A 46 29.10 -2.46 19.96
C ASP A 46 29.21 -1.43 18.82
N PRO A 47 28.41 -0.34 18.81
CA PRO A 47 28.45 0.68 17.76
C PRO A 47 29.80 1.39 17.64
N GLU A 48 30.60 1.46 18.72
CA GLU A 48 31.93 2.10 18.68
C GLU A 48 32.89 1.40 17.72
N LYS A 49 32.70 0.10 17.48
CA LYS A 49 33.53 -0.64 16.52
C LYS A 49 33.26 -0.25 15.06
N TYR A 50 32.08 0.28 14.77
CA TYR A 50 31.69 0.73 13.43
C TYR A 50 31.94 2.22 13.24
N ARG A 51 31.84 3.02 14.31
CA ARG A 51 31.92 4.49 14.29
C ARG A 51 33.13 5.03 13.53
N TRP A 52 34.28 4.35 13.64
CA TRP A 52 35.54 4.80 13.02
C TRP A 52 35.62 4.58 11.52
N PHE A 53 34.90 3.58 11.00
CA PHE A 53 34.91 3.22 9.58
C PHE A 53 33.66 3.69 8.84
N PHE A 54 32.57 3.92 9.57
CA PHE A 54 31.29 4.41 9.05
C PHE A 54 30.95 5.75 9.71
N LEU A 55 31.54 6.82 9.19
CA LEU A 55 31.40 8.17 9.73
C LEU A 55 30.00 8.70 9.45
N LYS A 56 29.18 8.83 10.50
CA LYS A 56 27.83 9.36 10.38
C LYS A 56 27.86 10.83 9.94
N LYS A 57 27.17 11.18 8.85
CA LYS A 57 27.22 12.51 8.20
C LYS A 57 26.01 13.39 8.52
N ASN A 58 24.86 12.81 8.81
CA ASN A 58 23.65 13.51 9.26
C ASN A 58 23.13 12.88 10.56
N ASN A 59 22.15 13.51 11.23
CA ASN A 59 21.49 12.97 12.43
C ASN A 59 22.49 12.45 13.48
N LYS A 60 23.63 13.13 13.63
CA LYS A 60 24.78 12.65 14.43
C LYS A 60 24.42 12.48 15.89
N GLU A 61 23.60 13.39 16.43
CA GLU A 61 23.15 13.40 17.81
C GLU A 61 22.32 12.18 18.19
N ALA A 62 21.51 11.66 17.25
CA ALA A 62 20.67 10.48 17.49
C ALA A 62 21.47 9.20 17.72
N ASN A 63 22.77 9.19 17.37
CA ASN A 63 23.70 8.07 17.57
C ASN A 63 23.21 6.68 17.10
N ASN A 64 22.21 6.63 16.21
CA ASN A 64 21.71 5.38 15.66
C ASN A 64 22.70 4.83 14.61
N TYR A 65 23.32 3.68 14.92
CA TYR A 65 24.21 2.89 14.05
C TYR A 65 23.60 1.52 13.69
N GLU A 66 22.43 1.19 14.21
CA GLU A 66 21.82 -0.13 14.04
C GLU A 66 21.67 -0.53 12.56
N PRO A 67 21.19 0.32 11.63
CA PRO A 67 21.07 -0.06 10.23
C PRO A 67 22.40 -0.46 9.58
N ILE A 68 23.48 0.31 9.82
CA ILE A 68 24.79 0.01 9.22
C ILE A 68 25.45 -1.22 9.87
N MET A 69 25.18 -1.45 11.15
CA MET A 69 25.59 -2.67 11.85
C MET A 69 24.89 -3.89 11.28
N ASN A 70 23.57 -3.82 11.07
CA ASN A 70 22.77 -4.89 10.47
C ASN A 70 23.22 -5.18 9.04
N TYR A 71 23.51 -4.15 8.24
CA TYR A 71 24.13 -4.28 6.92
C TYR A 71 25.47 -5.02 6.98
N ALA A 72 26.38 -4.61 7.84
CA ALA A 72 27.69 -5.23 7.96
C ALA A 72 27.61 -6.70 8.46
N LYS A 73 26.68 -6.99 9.38
CA LYS A 73 26.37 -8.34 9.85
C LYS A 73 25.81 -9.22 8.74
N LEU A 74 24.87 -8.71 7.93
CA LEU A 74 24.31 -9.43 6.78
C LEU A 74 25.43 -9.95 5.87
N PHE A 75 26.41 -9.11 5.52
CA PHE A 75 27.48 -9.51 4.61
C PHE A 75 28.45 -10.56 5.19
N SER A 76 28.39 -10.83 6.50
CA SER A 76 29.09 -11.96 7.14
C SER A 76 28.28 -13.27 7.16
N ARG A 77 26.98 -13.24 6.86
CA ARG A 77 26.14 -14.45 6.73
C ARG A 77 26.43 -15.20 5.43
N SER A 78 25.96 -16.43 5.28
CA SER A 78 26.10 -17.21 4.05
C SER A 78 24.89 -18.09 3.79
N GLY A 79 24.78 -18.66 2.58
CA GLY A 79 23.72 -19.59 2.22
C GLY A 79 22.32 -19.02 2.37
N SER A 80 21.37 -19.87 2.78
CA SER A 80 19.95 -19.51 2.94
C SER A 80 19.71 -18.38 3.94
N ASP A 81 20.55 -18.27 4.97
CA ASP A 81 20.41 -17.21 5.99
C ASP A 81 20.81 -15.84 5.47
N PHE A 82 21.70 -15.77 4.46
CA PHE A 82 21.94 -14.54 3.73
C PHE A 82 20.76 -14.24 2.79
N GLU A 83 20.36 -15.22 1.98
CA GLU A 83 19.32 -15.03 0.96
C GLU A 83 17.96 -14.61 1.53
N ARG A 84 17.57 -15.09 2.71
CA ARG A 84 16.29 -14.71 3.36
C ARG A 84 16.27 -13.25 3.84
N GLU A 85 17.43 -12.63 4.02
CA GLU A 85 17.57 -11.43 4.85
C GLU A 85 18.09 -10.22 4.06
N VAL A 86 18.54 -10.41 2.82
CA VAL A 86 19.12 -9.34 2.00
C VAL A 86 18.13 -8.21 1.79
N GLU A 87 16.92 -8.50 1.35
CA GLU A 87 15.92 -7.50 1.00
C GLU A 87 15.31 -6.79 2.23
N ASN A 88 15.47 -7.37 3.43
CA ASN A 88 15.09 -6.75 4.70
C ASN A 88 16.13 -5.73 5.20
N VAL A 89 17.37 -5.81 4.72
CA VAL A 89 18.49 -4.98 5.20
C VAL A 89 19.07 -4.08 4.09
N VAL A 90 18.88 -4.44 2.82
CA VAL A 90 19.42 -3.74 1.66
C VAL A 90 18.27 -3.33 0.75
N ASN A 91 18.20 -2.04 0.40
CA ASN A 91 17.38 -1.62 -0.72
C ASN A 91 18.13 -1.98 -2.01
N VAL A 92 17.95 -3.22 -2.48
CA VAL A 92 18.74 -3.83 -3.55
C VAL A 92 18.75 -3.00 -4.83
N ASP A 93 17.60 -2.41 -5.20
CA ASP A 93 17.49 -1.61 -6.41
C ASP A 93 18.30 -0.31 -6.31
N ALA A 94 18.10 0.45 -5.23
CA ALA A 94 18.83 1.69 -4.98
C ALA A 94 20.34 1.44 -4.80
N TRP A 95 20.70 0.34 -4.10
CA TRP A 95 22.08 -0.08 -3.92
C TRP A 95 22.77 -0.38 -5.26
N PHE A 96 22.12 -1.16 -6.13
CA PHE A 96 22.68 -1.45 -7.45
C PHE A 96 22.72 -0.24 -8.36
N ARG A 97 21.77 0.69 -8.26
CA ARG A 97 21.82 1.96 -9.01
C ARG A 97 23.06 2.78 -8.64
N GLY A 98 23.33 2.94 -7.36
CA GLY A 98 24.54 3.64 -6.88
C GLY A 98 25.82 2.91 -7.27
N MET A 99 25.83 1.58 -7.16
CA MET A 99 26.99 0.77 -7.56
C MET A 99 27.25 0.85 -9.06
N ALA A 100 26.20 0.83 -9.89
CA ALA A 100 26.31 1.00 -11.33
C ALA A 100 26.99 2.33 -11.69
N TYR A 101 26.62 3.42 -11.02
CA TYR A 101 27.29 4.71 -11.18
C TYR A 101 28.77 4.64 -10.80
N ALA A 102 29.09 4.07 -9.64
CA ALA A 102 30.48 3.92 -9.17
C ALA A 102 31.35 3.16 -10.18
N VAL A 103 30.89 2.01 -10.68
CA VAL A 103 31.69 1.22 -11.62
C VAL A 103 31.81 1.87 -13.00
N LEU A 104 30.82 2.67 -13.43
CA LEU A 104 30.85 3.36 -14.73
C LEU A 104 31.86 4.51 -14.75
N SER A 105 32.19 5.09 -13.60
CA SER A 105 33.28 6.08 -13.47
C SER A 105 34.67 5.48 -13.74
N GLY A 106 34.82 4.16 -13.54
CA GLY A 106 36.11 3.48 -13.57
C GLY A 106 37.06 3.90 -12.44
N ALA A 107 36.53 4.50 -11.36
CA ALA A 107 37.30 4.88 -10.19
C ALA A 107 37.99 3.68 -9.55
N GLY A 108 39.27 3.85 -9.22
CA GLY A 108 40.10 2.79 -8.66
C GLY A 108 40.24 2.82 -7.15
N ASP A 109 40.22 4.01 -6.58
CA ASP A 109 40.33 4.24 -5.15
C ASP A 109 38.94 4.48 -4.56
N ASN A 110 38.08 3.48 -4.72
CA ASN A 110 36.65 3.62 -4.48
C ASN A 110 36.06 2.29 -3.99
N ALA A 111 35.05 2.36 -3.12
CA ALA A 111 34.34 1.19 -2.63
C ALA A 111 33.80 0.30 -3.76
N GLY A 112 33.35 0.89 -4.88
CA GLY A 112 32.91 0.17 -6.07
C GLY A 112 34.01 -0.66 -6.76
N ALA A 113 35.29 -0.28 -6.57
CA ALA A 113 36.45 -1.04 -7.00
C ALA A 113 37.00 -2.02 -5.94
N GLY A 114 36.34 -2.11 -4.78
CA GLY A 114 36.73 -2.98 -3.67
C GLY A 114 37.64 -2.32 -2.62
N SER A 115 37.86 -1.00 -2.68
CA SER A 115 38.54 -0.28 -1.60
C SER A 115 37.69 -0.25 -0.33
N GLN A 116 38.34 -0.13 0.83
CA GLN A 116 37.69 -0.10 2.14
C GLN A 116 37.27 1.32 2.58
N HIS A 117 37.01 2.20 1.61
CA HIS A 117 36.63 3.60 1.80
C HIS A 117 36.05 4.17 0.50
N ASN A 118 35.79 5.47 0.47
CA ASN A 118 35.29 6.19 -0.72
C ASN A 118 33.97 5.60 -1.21
N GLY A 119 33.07 5.43 -0.27
CA GLY A 119 31.68 5.06 -0.48
C GLY A 119 30.83 5.69 0.61
N MET A 120 29.54 5.85 0.34
CA MET A 120 28.56 6.26 1.32
C MET A 120 27.45 5.23 1.38
N TYR A 121 26.91 5.02 2.57
CA TYR A 121 25.80 4.13 2.84
C TYR A 121 24.67 4.95 3.43
N TYR A 122 23.52 4.94 2.77
CA TYR A 122 22.34 5.63 3.25
C TYR A 122 21.32 4.61 3.72
N ALA A 123 20.97 4.64 5.01
CA ALA A 123 19.89 3.87 5.59
C ALA A 123 18.60 4.68 5.53
N PHE A 124 17.59 4.16 4.83
CA PHE A 124 16.25 4.74 4.78
C PHE A 124 15.56 4.66 6.16
N PRO A 125 14.42 5.36 6.36
CA PRO A 125 13.64 5.24 7.59
C PRO A 125 13.20 3.81 7.92
N ASP A 126 12.99 2.96 6.90
CA ASP A 126 12.72 1.52 7.05
C ASP A 126 13.98 0.68 7.36
N SER A 127 15.10 1.32 7.67
CA SER A 127 16.42 0.75 7.96
C SER A 127 17.12 0.01 6.81
N ARG A 128 16.53 -0.10 5.63
CA ARG A 128 17.21 -0.69 4.47
C ARG A 128 18.31 0.24 3.97
N VAL A 129 19.45 -0.32 3.59
CA VAL A 129 20.64 0.43 3.19
C VAL A 129 20.81 0.46 1.67
N MET A 130 21.10 1.63 1.12
CA MET A 130 21.63 1.81 -0.24
C MET A 130 23.08 2.27 -0.23
N PHE A 131 23.74 2.12 -1.38
CA PHE A 131 25.10 2.60 -1.63
C PHE A 131 25.07 3.87 -2.48
N LEU A 132 25.94 4.82 -2.16
CA LEU A 132 26.19 6.06 -2.88
C LEU A 132 27.69 6.17 -3.15
N PRO A 133 28.12 6.39 -4.41
CA PRO A 133 29.53 6.63 -4.67
C PRO A 133 29.99 7.93 -4.02
N HIS A 134 31.20 7.91 -3.48
CA HIS A 134 31.87 9.09 -2.93
C HIS A 134 33.32 9.12 -3.40
N ASP A 135 33.89 10.31 -3.54
CA ASP A 135 35.30 10.54 -3.87
C ASP A 135 35.77 9.71 -5.09
N MET A 136 35.27 10.10 -6.27
CA MET A 136 35.48 9.41 -7.54
C MET A 136 36.48 10.12 -8.45
N ASP A 137 37.32 11.01 -7.93
CA ASP A 137 38.30 11.77 -8.70
C ASP A 137 39.43 10.87 -9.26
N PHE A 138 39.76 9.75 -8.62
CA PHE A 138 40.67 8.71 -9.13
C PHE A 138 40.00 7.80 -10.20
N ALA A 139 39.31 8.43 -11.15
CA ALA A 139 38.48 7.83 -12.20
C ALA A 139 39.28 7.35 -13.43
N PHE A 140 38.54 7.00 -14.49
CA PHE A 140 39.05 6.84 -15.85
C PHE A 140 39.81 5.55 -16.18
N SER A 141 39.65 4.48 -15.41
CA SER A 141 40.05 3.14 -15.85
C SER A 141 38.96 2.53 -16.75
N SER A 142 39.31 2.15 -17.99
CA SER A 142 38.33 1.62 -18.95
C SER A 142 38.03 0.12 -18.78
N SER A 143 38.91 -0.63 -18.10
CA SER A 143 38.91 -2.10 -18.09
C SER A 143 38.49 -2.74 -16.75
N ARG A 144 38.12 -1.95 -15.74
CA ARG A 144 37.76 -2.48 -14.41
C ARG A 144 36.55 -3.43 -14.45
N SER A 145 36.61 -4.45 -13.61
CA SER A 145 35.48 -5.38 -13.39
C SER A 145 34.25 -4.62 -12.91
N ILE A 146 33.07 -5.04 -13.37
CA ILE A 146 31.78 -4.53 -12.87
C ILE A 146 31.37 -5.17 -11.52
N THR A 147 32.11 -6.14 -11.01
CA THR A 147 31.83 -6.81 -9.72
C THR A 147 33.06 -6.87 -8.83
N ALA A 148 33.95 -5.88 -8.92
CA ALA A 148 35.15 -5.83 -8.08
C ALA A 148 34.83 -5.66 -6.58
N ASN A 149 33.77 -4.92 -6.26
CA ASN A 149 33.27 -4.78 -4.90
C ASN A 149 32.76 -6.14 -4.34
N PRO A 150 33.23 -6.59 -3.16
CA PRO A 150 32.84 -7.89 -2.59
C PRO A 150 31.34 -8.03 -2.31
N GLU A 151 30.69 -6.97 -1.82
CA GLU A 151 29.25 -6.96 -1.55
C GLU A 151 28.46 -7.10 -2.86
N CYS A 152 28.85 -6.37 -3.90
CA CYS A 152 28.29 -6.47 -5.24
C CYS A 152 28.44 -7.90 -5.78
N SER A 153 29.66 -8.45 -5.71
CA SER A 153 29.96 -9.80 -6.17
C SER A 153 29.11 -10.86 -5.48
N LYS A 154 28.78 -10.66 -4.20
CA LYS A 154 27.91 -11.56 -3.44
C LYS A 154 26.44 -11.40 -3.82
N LEU A 155 25.95 -10.16 -3.93
CA LEU A 155 24.54 -9.89 -4.27
C LEU A 155 24.16 -10.43 -5.65
N VAL A 156 25.06 -10.34 -6.65
CA VAL A 156 24.81 -10.81 -8.04
C VAL A 156 24.92 -12.32 -8.22
N GLN A 157 25.16 -13.09 -7.15
CA GLN A 157 25.06 -14.57 -7.24
C GLN A 157 23.61 -15.02 -7.42
N ASN A 158 22.64 -14.21 -6.99
CA ASN A 158 21.22 -14.43 -7.27
C ASN A 158 20.87 -13.87 -8.66
N GLU A 159 20.17 -14.65 -9.47
CA GLU A 159 19.84 -14.32 -10.87
C GLU A 159 18.98 -13.06 -11.01
N THR A 160 17.93 -12.93 -10.19
CA THR A 160 17.06 -11.75 -10.17
C THR A 160 17.86 -10.49 -9.83
N ARG A 161 18.68 -10.56 -8.78
CA ARG A 161 19.55 -9.44 -8.38
C ARG A 161 20.60 -9.08 -9.44
N ARG A 162 21.21 -10.08 -10.08
CA ARG A 162 22.16 -9.86 -11.18
C ARG A 162 21.51 -9.12 -12.34
N ARG A 163 20.28 -9.49 -12.70
CA ARG A 163 19.52 -8.83 -13.77
C ARG A 163 19.18 -7.39 -13.43
N ILE A 164 18.79 -7.09 -12.19
CA ILE A 164 18.58 -5.71 -11.72
C ILE A 164 19.86 -4.88 -11.92
N TYR A 165 21.00 -5.40 -11.47
CA TYR A 165 22.28 -4.69 -11.60
C TYR A 165 22.68 -4.45 -13.07
N TYR A 166 22.60 -5.49 -13.90
CA TYR A 166 22.97 -5.38 -15.31
C TYR A 166 22.01 -4.48 -16.08
N GLY A 167 20.73 -4.49 -15.72
CA GLY A 167 19.74 -3.57 -16.25
C GLY A 167 20.06 -2.12 -15.91
N HIS A 168 20.45 -1.80 -14.66
CA HIS A 168 20.90 -0.44 -14.31
C HIS A 168 22.15 0.00 -15.09
N LEU A 169 23.13 -0.90 -15.29
CA LEU A 169 24.31 -0.60 -16.13
C LEU A 169 23.91 -0.29 -17.57
N GLN A 170 23.04 -1.12 -18.16
CA GLN A 170 22.57 -0.95 -19.52
C GLN A 170 21.74 0.34 -19.66
N ASP A 171 20.81 0.60 -18.73
CA ASP A 171 19.99 1.81 -18.67
C ASP A 171 20.84 3.08 -18.62
N ILE A 172 21.80 3.15 -17.69
CA ILE A 172 22.64 4.35 -17.55
C ILE A 172 23.45 4.57 -18.84
N ILE A 173 24.04 3.52 -19.43
CA ILE A 173 24.81 3.63 -20.67
C ILE A 173 23.92 4.13 -21.83
N THR A 174 22.71 3.60 -21.99
CA THR A 174 21.84 3.97 -23.13
C THR A 174 21.17 5.32 -22.94
N THR A 175 20.94 5.78 -21.71
CA THR A 175 20.20 7.02 -21.45
C THR A 175 21.10 8.22 -21.18
N THR A 176 22.08 8.10 -20.28
CA THR A 176 22.75 9.26 -19.64
C THR A 176 24.27 9.21 -19.65
N TYR A 177 24.89 8.05 -19.80
CA TYR A 177 26.36 7.88 -19.81
C TYR A 177 26.86 7.40 -21.17
N ASN A 178 26.44 8.10 -22.23
CA ASN A 178 26.92 7.92 -23.59
C ASN A 178 27.41 9.25 -24.18
N ARG A 179 28.16 9.15 -25.28
CA ARG A 179 28.73 10.33 -25.96
C ARG A 179 27.69 11.39 -26.34
N SER A 180 26.50 10.99 -26.78
CA SER A 180 25.46 11.92 -27.23
C SER A 180 24.90 12.74 -26.06
N TYR A 181 24.58 12.08 -24.94
CA TYR A 181 24.12 12.78 -23.74
C TYR A 181 25.22 13.64 -23.12
N MET A 182 26.42 13.07 -22.96
CA MET A 182 27.53 13.73 -22.27
C MET A 182 28.16 14.86 -23.07
N SER A 183 27.98 14.92 -24.41
CA SER A 183 28.51 16.04 -25.19
C SER A 183 27.88 17.36 -24.78
N LYS A 184 26.60 17.37 -24.39
CA LYS A 184 25.92 18.58 -23.88
C LYS A 184 26.64 19.18 -22.68
N TRP A 185 27.11 18.33 -21.77
CA TRP A 185 27.86 18.75 -20.60
C TRP A 185 29.28 19.17 -20.96
N THR A 186 29.97 18.41 -21.80
CA THR A 186 31.34 18.77 -22.21
C THR A 186 31.38 20.04 -23.04
N ASP A 187 30.37 20.30 -23.88
CA ASP A 187 30.27 21.52 -24.68
C ASP A 187 30.09 22.73 -23.76
N HIS A 188 29.20 22.64 -22.76
CA HIS A 188 29.04 23.69 -21.75
C HIS A 188 30.31 23.91 -20.92
N LEU A 189 30.93 22.84 -20.39
CA LEU A 189 32.14 22.97 -19.58
C LEU A 189 33.34 23.47 -20.39
N LYS A 190 33.38 23.21 -21.69
CA LYS A 190 34.40 23.74 -22.60
C LYS A 190 34.35 25.26 -22.75
N GLU A 191 33.18 25.88 -22.58
CA GLU A 191 33.07 27.34 -22.54
C GLU A 191 33.79 27.93 -21.32
N LEU A 192 33.88 27.16 -20.22
CA LEU A 192 34.52 27.57 -18.96
C LEU A 192 36.01 27.23 -18.92
N ASP A 193 36.39 26.04 -19.38
CA ASP A 193 37.79 25.60 -19.48
C ASP A 193 38.08 24.98 -20.86
N PRO A 194 38.45 25.79 -21.86
CA PRO A 194 38.74 25.29 -23.21
C PRO A 194 40.07 24.53 -23.30
N SER A 195 40.89 24.52 -22.23
CA SER A 195 42.21 23.87 -22.24
C SER A 195 42.14 22.35 -22.02
N GLN A 196 41.03 21.83 -21.49
CA GLN A 196 40.85 20.40 -21.25
C GLN A 196 40.63 19.58 -22.52
N ASN A 197 40.99 18.30 -22.45
CA ASN A 197 40.74 17.33 -23.50
C ASN A 197 39.31 16.75 -23.42
N TRP A 198 38.30 17.60 -23.67
CA TRP A 198 36.88 17.21 -23.66
C TRP A 198 36.55 16.03 -24.59
N ASN A 199 37.16 15.99 -25.78
CA ASN A 199 37.01 14.87 -26.71
C ASN A 199 37.59 13.56 -26.16
N GLY A 200 38.69 13.63 -25.40
CA GLY A 200 39.26 12.51 -24.68
C GLY A 200 38.31 11.94 -23.64
N HIS A 201 37.64 12.79 -22.86
CA HIS A 201 36.64 12.36 -21.88
C HIS A 201 35.45 11.66 -22.53
N LEU A 202 34.93 12.19 -23.65
CA LEU A 202 33.88 11.52 -24.43
C LEU A 202 34.34 10.19 -25.02
N SER A 203 35.60 10.10 -25.47
CA SER A 203 36.17 8.85 -25.99
C SER A 203 36.30 7.80 -24.88
N TYR A 204 36.70 8.21 -23.68
CA TYR A 204 36.73 7.35 -22.50
C TYR A 204 35.35 6.77 -22.20
N ILE A 205 34.30 7.60 -22.16
CA ILE A 205 32.92 7.17 -21.88
C ILE A 205 32.51 6.05 -22.83
N ASN A 206 32.81 6.17 -24.12
CA ASN A 206 32.55 5.11 -25.11
C ASN A 206 33.35 3.84 -24.83
N SER A 207 34.66 3.95 -24.58
CA SER A 207 35.52 2.81 -24.27
C SER A 207 35.05 2.08 -23.01
N ARG A 208 34.69 2.81 -21.96
CA ARG A 208 34.20 2.25 -20.70
C ARG A 208 32.84 1.57 -20.88
N SER A 209 31.91 2.22 -21.57
CA SER A 209 30.59 1.66 -21.88
C SER A 209 30.72 0.35 -22.66
N ASN A 210 31.56 0.31 -23.70
CA ASN A 210 31.80 -0.90 -24.48
C ASN A 210 32.41 -2.04 -23.63
N ASN A 211 33.33 -1.72 -22.72
CA ASN A 211 33.88 -2.71 -21.80
C ASN A 211 32.82 -3.24 -20.83
N VAL A 212 31.99 -2.38 -20.24
CA VAL A 212 30.90 -2.79 -19.36
C VAL A 212 29.89 -3.68 -20.11
N LEU A 213 29.42 -3.24 -21.28
CA LEU A 213 28.52 -4.03 -22.13
C LEU A 213 29.13 -5.39 -22.53
N SER A 214 30.45 -5.47 -22.71
CA SER A 214 31.13 -6.75 -22.99
C SER A 214 31.05 -7.74 -21.81
N GLN A 215 31.02 -7.25 -20.57
CA GLN A 215 30.87 -8.07 -19.36
C GLN A 215 29.42 -8.55 -19.18
N LEU A 216 28.44 -7.77 -19.66
CA LEU A 216 27.02 -8.16 -19.68
C LEU A 216 26.72 -9.34 -20.61
N ARG A 217 27.58 -9.61 -21.62
CA ARG A 217 27.39 -10.69 -22.62
C ARG A 217 27.28 -12.10 -22.01
N SER A 218 27.59 -12.26 -20.73
CA SER A 218 27.26 -13.47 -19.97
C SER A 218 25.76 -13.78 -19.97
N ILE A 219 24.90 -12.79 -20.23
CA ILE A 219 23.46 -12.92 -20.48
C ILE A 219 23.19 -12.53 -21.95
N PRO A 220 22.87 -13.50 -22.83
CA PRO A 220 22.63 -13.23 -24.24
C PRO A 220 21.49 -12.25 -24.47
N GLU A 221 21.65 -11.31 -25.41
CA GLU A 221 20.58 -10.40 -25.80
C GLU A 221 19.46 -11.17 -26.53
N ILE A 222 18.22 -10.94 -26.11
CA ILE A 222 17.03 -11.57 -26.67
C ILE A 222 15.85 -10.61 -26.58
N GLN A 223 15.02 -10.61 -27.62
CA GLN A 223 13.78 -9.84 -27.62
C GLN A 223 12.77 -10.42 -26.62
N PHE A 224 11.90 -9.57 -26.11
CA PHE A 224 10.80 -10.01 -25.27
C PHE A 224 9.85 -10.90 -26.06
N SER A 225 9.47 -12.05 -25.50
CA SER A 225 8.47 -12.95 -26.06
C SER A 225 7.86 -13.88 -25.03
N ILE A 226 6.66 -14.37 -25.28
CA ILE A 226 6.02 -15.47 -24.58
C ILE A 226 6.50 -16.78 -25.22
N SER A 227 6.92 -17.73 -24.38
CA SER A 227 7.34 -19.08 -24.79
C SER A 227 6.28 -20.15 -24.46
N SER A 228 5.31 -19.84 -23.60
CA SER A 228 4.11 -20.67 -23.42
C SER A 228 3.30 -20.78 -24.73
N PRO A 229 2.45 -21.81 -24.87
CA PRO A 229 1.51 -21.90 -25.99
C PRO A 229 0.66 -20.63 -26.11
N SER A 230 0.36 -20.21 -27.34
CA SER A 230 -0.47 -19.01 -27.61
C SER A 230 -1.90 -19.14 -27.08
N THR A 231 -2.38 -20.37 -26.86
CA THR A 231 -3.61 -20.68 -26.13
C THR A 231 -3.31 -21.71 -25.05
N VAL A 232 -3.67 -21.40 -23.80
CA VAL A 232 -3.53 -22.27 -22.63
C VAL A 232 -4.91 -22.64 -22.11
N GLU A 233 -5.20 -23.93 -22.05
CA GLU A 233 -6.41 -24.46 -21.42
C GLU A 233 -6.11 -24.87 -19.98
N THR A 234 -7.00 -24.54 -19.05
CA THR A 234 -6.80 -24.80 -17.61
C THR A 234 -8.12 -25.09 -16.90
N GLN A 235 -8.04 -25.70 -15.73
CA GLN A 235 -9.16 -25.86 -14.79
C GLN A 235 -8.94 -25.03 -13.51
N LYS A 236 -7.91 -24.18 -13.50
CA LYS A 236 -7.48 -23.37 -12.35
C LYS A 236 -7.78 -21.89 -12.60
N ASN A 237 -7.90 -21.11 -11.54
CA ASN A 237 -8.05 -19.66 -11.60
C ASN A 237 -6.74 -18.89 -11.82
N ILE A 238 -5.62 -19.59 -11.84
CA ILE A 238 -4.29 -19.01 -12.02
C ILE A 238 -3.52 -19.86 -13.01
N VAL A 239 -2.89 -19.22 -13.98
CA VAL A 239 -2.01 -19.85 -14.97
C VAL A 239 -0.64 -19.18 -14.93
N LYS A 240 0.41 -20.02 -14.86
CA LYS A 240 1.79 -19.57 -15.01
C LYS A 240 2.15 -19.50 -16.49
N ILE A 241 2.65 -18.35 -16.92
CA ILE A 241 3.12 -18.08 -18.27
C ILE A 241 4.62 -17.86 -18.24
N ASN A 242 5.32 -18.45 -19.20
CA ASN A 242 6.76 -18.34 -19.33
C ASN A 242 7.13 -17.63 -20.62
N GLY A 243 8.28 -16.97 -20.62
CA GLY A 243 8.81 -16.32 -21.80
C GLY A 243 10.29 -15.97 -21.71
N LYS A 244 10.76 -15.18 -22.66
CA LYS A 244 12.13 -14.71 -22.75
C LYS A 244 12.21 -13.19 -22.67
N GLY A 245 13.28 -12.67 -22.09
CA GLY A 245 13.55 -11.23 -22.03
C GLY A 245 14.98 -10.92 -21.59
N TRP A 246 15.59 -9.92 -22.20
CA TRP A 246 16.94 -9.48 -21.85
C TRP A 246 16.95 -8.52 -20.64
N VAL A 247 18.12 -8.14 -20.15
CA VAL A 247 18.29 -7.33 -18.91
C VAL A 247 17.69 -5.94 -18.99
N ASN A 248 17.34 -5.45 -20.18
CA ASN A 248 16.60 -4.21 -20.38
C ASN A 248 15.10 -4.33 -20.02
N VAL A 249 14.56 -5.55 -19.89
CA VAL A 249 13.19 -5.76 -19.40
C VAL A 249 13.17 -5.57 -17.89
N ARG A 250 12.67 -4.42 -17.44
CA ARG A 250 12.49 -4.07 -16.03
C ARG A 250 11.21 -4.69 -15.47
N GLY A 251 10.14 -4.64 -16.24
CA GLY A 251 8.83 -5.12 -15.84
C GLY A 251 8.04 -5.62 -17.04
N VAL A 252 6.99 -6.39 -16.75
CA VAL A 252 5.99 -6.80 -17.73
C VAL A 252 4.65 -6.44 -17.14
N ARG A 253 3.74 -5.89 -17.92
CA ARG A 253 2.39 -5.50 -17.47
C ARG A 253 1.35 -5.95 -18.47
N ILE A 254 0.11 -6.07 -18.02
CA ILE A 254 -1.04 -6.17 -18.93
C ILE A 254 -1.19 -4.81 -19.62
N LYS A 255 -1.37 -4.81 -20.93
CA LYS A 255 -1.54 -3.60 -21.73
C LYS A 255 -2.67 -2.73 -21.18
N GLY A 256 -2.37 -1.47 -20.89
CA GLY A 256 -3.30 -0.51 -20.28
C GLY A 256 -3.26 -0.48 -18.74
N SER A 257 -2.63 -1.45 -18.08
CA SER A 257 -2.33 -1.37 -16.65
C SER A 257 -1.12 -0.47 -16.40
N ASN A 258 -1.12 0.21 -15.25
CA ASN A 258 0.05 0.94 -14.74
C ASN A 258 0.95 0.04 -13.86
N GLU A 259 0.48 -1.14 -13.49
CA GLU A 259 1.18 -2.04 -12.58
C GLU A 259 1.98 -3.10 -13.31
N SER A 260 3.19 -3.37 -12.83
CA SER A 260 3.97 -4.52 -13.28
C SER A 260 3.47 -5.80 -12.62
N LEU A 261 3.46 -6.87 -13.41
CA LEU A 261 3.28 -8.24 -12.97
C LEU A 261 4.53 -8.70 -12.21
N PRO A 262 4.37 -9.43 -11.09
CA PRO A 262 5.50 -10.08 -10.44
C PRO A 262 6.19 -11.03 -11.41
N LEU A 263 7.48 -10.76 -11.66
CA LEU A 263 8.33 -11.56 -12.55
C LEU A 263 9.30 -12.39 -11.72
N GLN A 264 9.35 -13.69 -12.00
CA GLN A 264 10.38 -14.57 -11.50
C GLN A 264 11.30 -14.99 -12.64
N TRP A 265 12.61 -14.89 -12.43
CA TRP A 265 13.61 -15.30 -13.42
C TRP A 265 14.17 -16.66 -13.02
N SER A 266 13.88 -17.69 -13.82
CA SER A 266 14.34 -19.07 -13.56
C SER A 266 15.75 -19.32 -14.09
N ASP A 267 16.19 -18.52 -15.06
CA ASP A 267 17.55 -18.48 -15.55
C ASP A 267 17.92 -17.07 -16.04
N LYS A 268 19.04 -16.97 -16.77
CA LYS A 268 19.57 -15.72 -17.32
C LYS A 268 18.56 -14.89 -18.12
N ASN A 269 17.61 -15.50 -18.82
CA ASN A 269 16.67 -14.82 -19.73
C ASN A 269 15.24 -15.38 -19.70
N THR A 270 14.96 -16.44 -18.94
CA THR A 270 13.62 -17.00 -18.81
C THR A 270 12.88 -16.35 -17.67
N TRP A 271 11.75 -15.71 -17.98
CA TRP A 271 10.83 -15.21 -16.98
C TRP A 271 9.60 -16.13 -16.87
N GLU A 272 9.03 -16.15 -15.67
CA GLU A 272 7.73 -16.70 -15.34
C GLU A 272 6.89 -15.60 -14.65
N LEU A 273 5.61 -15.54 -14.96
CA LEU A 273 4.62 -14.72 -14.25
C LEU A 273 3.29 -15.48 -14.14
N ALA A 274 2.42 -15.03 -13.24
CA ALA A 274 1.08 -15.58 -13.07
C ALA A 274 0.03 -14.63 -13.63
N LEU A 275 -0.95 -15.18 -14.35
CA LEU A 275 -2.13 -14.47 -14.84
C LEU A 275 -3.42 -15.07 -14.25
N PRO A 276 -4.45 -14.24 -14.00
CA PRO A 276 -5.78 -14.72 -13.65
C PRO A 276 -6.38 -15.53 -14.80
N ALA A 277 -7.23 -16.50 -14.44
CA ALA A 277 -7.88 -17.41 -15.37
C ALA A 277 -9.35 -17.64 -14.96
N ALA A 278 -10.17 -16.61 -15.13
CA ALA A 278 -11.60 -16.67 -14.90
C ALA A 278 -12.29 -17.64 -15.89
N PRO A 279 -13.42 -18.27 -15.50
CA PRO A 279 -14.13 -19.20 -16.37
C PRO A 279 -14.46 -18.59 -17.74
N GLY A 280 -14.12 -19.30 -18.80
CA GLY A 280 -14.28 -18.85 -20.18
C GLY A 280 -12.96 -18.46 -20.85
N ARG A 281 -13.06 -17.71 -21.95
CA ARG A 281 -11.93 -17.32 -22.81
C ARG A 281 -11.50 -15.88 -22.50
N GLN A 282 -10.25 -15.69 -22.11
CA GLN A 282 -9.62 -14.39 -21.86
C GLN A 282 -8.36 -14.23 -22.70
N LYS A 283 -8.13 -13.04 -23.26
CA LYS A 283 -6.88 -12.70 -23.97
C LYS A 283 -6.12 -11.66 -23.16
N PHE A 284 -4.85 -11.93 -22.90
CA PHE A 284 -3.93 -11.01 -22.24
C PHE A 284 -2.91 -10.51 -23.26
N ASP A 285 -2.90 -9.20 -23.50
CA ASP A 285 -1.85 -8.52 -24.23
C ASP A 285 -0.83 -8.00 -23.21
N LEU A 286 0.41 -8.46 -23.28
CA LEU A 286 1.48 -8.13 -22.34
C LEU A 286 2.47 -7.15 -22.98
N GLU A 287 2.89 -6.15 -22.21
CA GLU A 287 3.92 -5.17 -22.57
C GLU A 287 5.13 -5.33 -21.66
N ALA A 288 6.32 -5.50 -22.24
CA ALA A 288 7.58 -5.37 -21.52
C ALA A 288 8.02 -3.92 -21.49
N ILE A 289 8.39 -3.43 -20.30
CA ILE A 289 8.86 -2.06 -20.07
C ILE A 289 10.32 -2.04 -19.62
N ASP A 290 11.02 -0.96 -19.95
CA ASP A 290 12.39 -0.70 -19.50
C ASP A 290 12.45 0.08 -18.18
N PHE A 291 13.66 0.46 -17.76
CA PHE A 291 13.93 1.20 -16.52
C PHE A 291 13.40 2.64 -16.52
N SER A 292 12.98 3.17 -17.67
CA SER A 292 12.29 4.45 -17.81
C SER A 292 10.77 4.31 -17.83
N GLY A 293 10.25 3.07 -17.87
CA GLY A 293 8.83 2.76 -18.04
C GLY A 293 8.37 2.76 -19.50
N GLN A 294 9.29 2.89 -20.48
CA GLN A 294 8.94 2.82 -21.89
C GLN A 294 8.70 1.38 -22.31
N VAL A 295 7.68 1.15 -23.16
CA VAL A 295 7.40 -0.16 -23.76
C VAL A 295 8.49 -0.51 -24.77
N ILE A 296 9.16 -1.64 -24.56
CA ILE A 296 10.26 -2.15 -25.41
C ILE A 296 9.91 -3.46 -26.12
N GLY A 297 8.77 -4.07 -25.81
CA GLY A 297 8.29 -5.28 -26.46
C GLY A 297 6.86 -5.59 -26.05
N ASN A 298 6.16 -6.39 -26.84
CA ASN A 298 4.83 -6.89 -26.51
C ASN A 298 4.62 -8.29 -27.09
N ASP A 299 3.74 -9.05 -26.45
CA ASP A 299 3.28 -10.35 -26.92
C ASP A 299 1.92 -10.67 -26.29
N SER A 300 1.22 -11.72 -26.71
CA SER A 300 -0.11 -12.05 -26.19
C SER A 300 -0.32 -13.55 -25.97
N VAL A 301 -1.17 -13.86 -24.99
CA VAL A 301 -1.60 -15.23 -24.69
C VAL A 301 -3.11 -15.26 -24.47
N THR A 302 -3.75 -16.32 -24.96
CA THR A 302 -5.15 -16.61 -24.64
C THR A 302 -5.21 -17.68 -23.55
N ILE A 303 -6.00 -17.45 -22.52
CA ILE A 303 -6.33 -18.44 -21.49
C ILE A 303 -7.79 -18.86 -21.68
N ILE A 304 -8.05 -20.16 -21.65
CA ILE A 304 -9.39 -20.73 -21.61
C ILE A 304 -9.50 -21.54 -20.33
N SER A 305 -10.27 -21.03 -19.36
CA SER A 305 -10.47 -21.70 -18.09
C SER A 305 -11.82 -22.40 -18.03
N SER A 306 -11.84 -23.63 -17.55
CA SER A 306 -13.05 -24.35 -17.15
C SER A 306 -13.18 -24.46 -15.62
N ALA A 307 -12.55 -23.54 -14.88
CA ALA A 307 -12.70 -23.47 -13.43
C ALA A 307 -14.18 -23.24 -13.04
N VAL A 308 -14.55 -23.71 -11.85
CA VAL A 308 -15.90 -23.51 -11.29
C VAL A 308 -15.97 -22.30 -10.35
N SER A 309 -14.82 -21.88 -9.83
CA SER A 309 -14.60 -20.64 -9.10
C SER A 309 -14.02 -19.57 -10.04
N GLU A 310 -13.81 -18.37 -9.52
CA GLU A 310 -13.24 -17.24 -10.26
C GLU A 310 -12.12 -16.55 -9.47
N PRO A 311 -11.12 -15.94 -10.14
CA PRO A 311 -10.11 -15.15 -9.44
C PRO A 311 -10.73 -13.91 -8.76
N ALA A 312 -10.09 -13.46 -7.69
CA ALA A 312 -10.44 -12.21 -7.03
C ALA A 312 -10.31 -11.00 -7.97
N SER A 313 -11.32 -10.15 -7.98
CA SER A 313 -11.44 -8.98 -8.85
C SER A 313 -12.26 -7.88 -8.19
N SER A 314 -12.26 -6.69 -8.77
CA SER A 314 -13.09 -5.59 -8.28
C SER A 314 -14.60 -5.86 -8.39
N GLN A 315 -15.01 -6.88 -9.16
CA GLN A 315 -16.42 -7.25 -9.36
C GLN A 315 -16.96 -8.18 -8.27
N ASN A 316 -16.11 -8.93 -7.58
CA ASN A 316 -16.54 -9.96 -6.64
C ASN A 316 -16.01 -9.78 -5.22
N ILE A 317 -14.96 -8.97 -4.98
CA ILE A 317 -14.43 -8.74 -3.63
C ILE A 317 -14.59 -7.28 -3.23
N VAL A 318 -15.19 -7.04 -2.06
CA VAL A 318 -15.21 -5.74 -1.36
C VAL A 318 -14.43 -5.82 -0.05
N ILE A 319 -13.88 -4.71 0.42
CA ILE A 319 -13.52 -4.54 1.82
C ILE A 319 -14.77 -4.10 2.58
N SER A 320 -15.29 -4.93 3.48
CA SER A 320 -16.59 -4.70 4.15
C SER A 320 -16.47 -4.03 5.51
N GLU A 321 -15.36 -4.25 6.21
CA GLU A 321 -15.12 -3.72 7.55
C GLU A 321 -13.63 -3.42 7.77
N ILE A 322 -13.33 -2.31 8.46
CA ILE A 322 -11.98 -1.87 8.81
C ILE A 322 -11.96 -1.44 10.27
N MET A 323 -11.17 -2.13 11.09
CA MET A 323 -10.88 -1.72 12.46
C MET A 323 -9.47 -1.15 12.53
N TYR A 324 -9.33 0.16 12.31
CA TYR A 324 -8.04 0.84 12.27
C TYR A 324 -7.62 1.46 13.62
N ASN A 325 -8.56 1.68 14.55
CA ASN A 325 -8.26 2.18 15.89
C ASN A 325 -9.11 1.41 16.94
N PRO A 326 -8.71 0.17 17.29
CA PRO A 326 -9.47 -0.68 18.20
C PRO A 326 -9.63 -0.09 19.60
N ALA A 327 -10.68 -0.50 20.32
CA ALA A 327 -10.82 -0.19 21.74
C ALA A 327 -9.66 -0.77 22.58
N ASP A 328 -9.34 -0.10 23.68
CA ASP A 328 -8.31 -0.51 24.64
C ASP A 328 -8.44 -1.99 25.05
N PRO A 329 -7.32 -2.70 25.29
CA PRO A 329 -7.34 -4.05 25.83
C PRO A 329 -8.10 -4.14 27.17
N SER A 330 -9.00 -5.11 27.27
CA SER A 330 -9.65 -5.49 28.52
C SER A 330 -8.65 -6.06 29.53
N SER A 331 -9.01 -6.08 30.82
CA SER A 331 -8.14 -6.65 31.86
C SER A 331 -7.70 -8.09 31.55
N THR A 332 -8.59 -8.91 30.99
CA THR A 332 -8.29 -10.30 30.60
C THR A 332 -7.27 -10.37 29.45
N GLU A 333 -7.35 -9.45 28.49
CA GLU A 333 -6.40 -9.38 27.36
C GLU A 333 -5.03 -8.89 27.83
N ILE A 334 -5.00 -7.91 28.74
CA ILE A 334 -3.77 -7.42 29.39
C ILE A 334 -3.09 -8.56 30.16
N GLU A 335 -3.86 -9.33 30.94
CA GLU A 335 -3.35 -10.50 31.67
C GLU A 335 -2.80 -11.59 30.72
N ALA A 336 -3.36 -11.71 29.51
CA ALA A 336 -2.86 -12.59 28.46
C ALA A 336 -1.62 -12.06 27.71
N GLY A 337 -1.16 -10.84 28.05
CA GLY A 337 0.03 -10.21 27.47
C GLY A 337 -0.24 -9.30 26.28
N PHE A 338 -1.52 -9.04 25.96
CA PHE A 338 -1.92 -8.10 24.90
C PHE A 338 -2.20 -6.74 25.52
N THR A 339 -1.25 -5.82 25.38
CA THR A 339 -1.25 -4.51 26.06
C THR A 339 -1.37 -3.33 25.11
N ASP A 340 -1.38 -3.61 23.81
CA ASP A 340 -1.41 -2.62 22.75
C ASP A 340 -2.70 -2.81 21.94
N ALA A 341 -3.52 -1.76 21.84
CA ALA A 341 -4.83 -1.80 21.20
C ALA A 341 -4.72 -2.16 19.70
N ASP A 342 -3.65 -1.67 19.06
CA ASP A 342 -3.28 -1.98 17.70
C ASP A 342 -3.19 -3.49 17.40
N GLN A 343 -2.90 -4.34 18.40
CA GLN A 343 -2.85 -5.79 18.20
C GLN A 343 -4.21 -6.38 17.75
N PHE A 344 -5.30 -5.63 17.94
CA PHE A 344 -6.66 -6.03 17.59
C PHE A 344 -7.16 -5.43 16.26
N GLU A 345 -6.30 -4.76 15.49
CA GLU A 345 -6.62 -4.26 14.15
C GLU A 345 -6.97 -5.40 13.17
N PHE A 346 -7.93 -5.12 12.29
CA PHE A 346 -8.31 -6.04 11.22
C PHE A 346 -8.92 -5.36 10.00
N ILE A 347 -8.87 -6.07 8.86
CA ILE A 347 -9.61 -5.77 7.64
C ILE A 347 -10.45 -6.99 7.29
N GLU A 348 -11.71 -6.79 6.94
CA GLU A 348 -12.60 -7.83 6.43
C GLU A 348 -12.84 -7.70 4.93
N LEU A 349 -12.76 -8.81 4.21
CA LEU A 349 -13.21 -8.94 2.83
C LEU A 349 -14.52 -9.72 2.75
N LEU A 350 -15.42 -9.30 1.86
CA LEU A 350 -16.66 -10.00 1.52
C LEU A 350 -16.65 -10.39 0.04
N ASN A 351 -17.04 -11.63 -0.24
CA ASN A 351 -17.37 -12.05 -1.61
C ASN A 351 -18.82 -11.66 -1.94
N VAL A 352 -18.98 -10.70 -2.84
CA VAL A 352 -20.27 -10.20 -3.35
C VAL A 352 -20.68 -10.87 -4.68
N GLY A 353 -19.81 -11.72 -5.23
CA GLY A 353 -20.09 -12.51 -6.42
C GLY A 353 -21.02 -13.69 -6.18
N ASP A 354 -21.45 -14.33 -7.26
CA ASP A 354 -22.34 -15.50 -7.26
C ASP A 354 -21.57 -16.84 -7.27
N LYS A 355 -20.24 -16.80 -7.31
CA LYS A 355 -19.34 -17.96 -7.31
C LYS A 355 -18.30 -17.86 -6.21
N SER A 356 -17.73 -19.01 -5.86
CA SER A 356 -16.55 -19.05 -4.98
C SER A 356 -15.40 -18.30 -5.63
N THR A 357 -14.77 -17.40 -4.87
CA THR A 357 -13.67 -16.56 -5.33
C THR A 357 -12.35 -17.07 -4.78
N ASP A 358 -11.38 -17.27 -5.68
CA ASP A 358 -10.02 -17.65 -5.34
C ASP A 358 -9.16 -16.40 -5.08
N LEU A 359 -8.83 -16.20 -3.80
CA LEU A 359 -8.01 -15.10 -3.30
C LEU A 359 -6.51 -15.38 -3.45
N SER A 360 -6.09 -16.56 -3.92
CA SER A 360 -4.68 -16.96 -4.00
C SER A 360 -3.78 -15.89 -4.65
N GLY A 361 -2.74 -15.44 -3.92
CA GLY A 361 -1.80 -14.42 -4.40
C GLY A 361 -2.36 -12.99 -4.47
N SER A 362 -3.62 -12.78 -4.07
CA SER A 362 -4.15 -11.45 -3.80
C SER A 362 -3.43 -10.88 -2.58
N ARG A 363 -3.09 -9.60 -2.63
CA ARG A 363 -2.23 -8.97 -1.63
C ARG A 363 -2.52 -7.49 -1.47
N PHE A 364 -2.29 -7.01 -0.25
CA PHE A 364 -2.22 -5.58 0.00
C PHE A 364 -0.84 -5.07 -0.41
N VAL A 365 -0.81 -3.93 -1.10
CA VAL A 365 0.42 -3.23 -1.50
C VAL A 365 0.53 -1.82 -0.90
N ASN A 366 -0.52 -1.38 -0.19
CA ASN A 366 -0.55 -0.21 0.68
C ASN A 366 -1.49 -0.47 1.86
N GLY A 367 -1.20 0.16 3.00
CA GLY A 367 -1.80 -0.15 4.29
C GLY A 367 -0.99 -1.21 5.01
N ILE A 368 -1.42 -2.45 4.85
CA ILE A 368 -0.80 -3.61 5.48
C ILE A 368 0.05 -4.42 4.49
N ASP A 369 1.03 -5.16 4.99
CA ASP A 369 1.70 -6.20 4.21
C ASP A 369 0.98 -7.53 4.44
N TYR A 370 0.25 -8.01 3.43
CA TYR A 370 -0.45 -9.29 3.51
C TYR A 370 -0.62 -9.92 2.13
N GLU A 371 -0.42 -11.24 2.02
CA GLU A 371 -0.68 -12.01 0.80
C GLU A 371 -1.37 -13.34 1.13
N PHE A 372 -2.48 -13.61 0.43
CA PHE A 372 -3.25 -14.84 0.56
C PHE A 372 -2.50 -16.06 0.01
N GLU A 373 -2.61 -17.17 0.73
CA GLU A 373 -2.01 -18.44 0.33
C GLU A 373 -2.75 -19.10 -0.83
N SER A 374 -2.05 -19.97 -1.55
CA SER A 374 -2.65 -20.80 -2.59
C SER A 374 -3.78 -21.65 -2.00
N GLY A 375 -4.93 -21.65 -2.66
CA GLY A 375 -6.13 -22.37 -2.23
C GLY A 375 -7.04 -21.59 -1.28
N SER A 376 -6.78 -20.30 -1.06
CA SER A 376 -7.68 -19.43 -0.28
C SER A 376 -8.97 -19.17 -1.06
N LEU A 377 -10.01 -19.96 -0.82
CA LEU A 377 -11.32 -19.82 -1.44
C LEU A 377 -12.29 -19.10 -0.50
N LEU A 378 -13.06 -18.16 -1.06
CA LEU A 378 -14.11 -17.44 -0.36
C LEU A 378 -15.44 -17.65 -1.09
N ASP A 379 -16.36 -18.39 -0.48
CA ASP A 379 -17.67 -18.69 -1.09
C ASP A 379 -18.59 -17.45 -1.16
N PRO A 380 -19.62 -17.46 -2.02
CA PRO A 380 -20.58 -16.35 -2.15
C PRO A 380 -21.16 -15.92 -0.80
N GLY A 381 -21.17 -14.61 -0.54
CA GLY A 381 -21.67 -14.01 0.69
C GLY A 381 -20.84 -14.34 1.94
N LYS A 382 -19.70 -15.03 1.79
CA LYS A 382 -18.79 -15.30 2.92
C LYS A 382 -17.77 -14.18 3.09
N ARG A 383 -17.31 -14.08 4.33
CA ARG A 383 -16.37 -13.07 4.81
C ARG A 383 -15.06 -13.73 5.21
N ILE A 384 -13.97 -12.99 5.06
CA ILE A 384 -12.65 -13.39 5.56
C ILE A 384 -11.97 -12.21 6.22
N VAL A 385 -11.49 -12.42 7.44
CA VAL A 385 -10.92 -11.40 8.31
C VAL A 385 -9.40 -11.56 8.35
N ILE A 386 -8.69 -10.49 8.06
CA ILE A 386 -7.23 -10.40 8.06
C ILE A 386 -6.83 -9.53 9.25
N VAL A 387 -5.91 -10.01 10.09
CA VAL A 387 -5.66 -9.41 11.41
C VAL A 387 -4.19 -9.09 11.64
N ARG A 388 -3.92 -8.09 12.49
CA ARG A 388 -2.55 -7.76 12.90
C ARG A 388 -1.93 -8.82 13.79
N ASN A 389 -2.69 -9.36 14.74
CA ASN A 389 -2.26 -10.43 15.62
C ASN A 389 -3.41 -11.42 15.87
N ARG A 390 -3.27 -12.66 15.40
CA ARG A 390 -4.32 -13.69 15.50
C ARG A 390 -4.59 -14.10 16.93
N ALA A 391 -3.56 -14.16 17.77
CA ALA A 391 -3.72 -14.57 19.16
C ALA A 391 -4.50 -13.53 19.95
N ALA A 392 -4.16 -12.25 19.79
CA ALA A 392 -4.92 -11.14 20.37
C ALA A 392 -6.35 -11.10 19.81
N PHE A 393 -6.49 -11.16 18.49
CA PHE A 393 -7.79 -11.14 17.83
C PHE A 393 -8.72 -12.27 18.30
N LEU A 394 -8.23 -13.52 18.37
CA LEU A 394 -9.04 -14.66 18.83
C LEU A 394 -9.34 -14.62 20.34
N GLN A 395 -8.56 -13.88 21.13
CA GLN A 395 -8.89 -13.61 22.53
C GLN A 395 -10.13 -12.71 22.64
N ARG A 396 -10.28 -11.74 21.72
CA ARG A 396 -11.42 -10.81 21.67
C ARG A 396 -12.64 -11.40 20.93
N TYR A 397 -12.41 -12.10 19.83
CA TYR A 397 -13.44 -12.65 18.94
C TYR A 397 -13.28 -14.18 18.79
N PRO A 398 -13.54 -14.98 19.84
CA PRO A 398 -13.35 -16.43 19.78
C PRO A 398 -14.23 -17.11 18.72
N ASP A 399 -15.41 -16.54 18.44
CA ASP A 399 -16.38 -17.07 17.47
C ASP A 399 -16.04 -16.75 16.00
N ALA A 400 -15.09 -15.82 15.75
CA ALA A 400 -14.67 -15.41 14.41
C ALA A 400 -13.62 -16.36 13.77
N PHE A 401 -13.24 -17.44 14.47
CA PHE A 401 -12.18 -18.36 14.02
C PHE A 401 -12.40 -18.93 12.61
N THR A 402 -13.65 -19.22 12.24
CA THR A 402 -13.99 -19.81 10.93
C THR A 402 -13.85 -18.83 9.76
N SER A 403 -13.92 -17.54 10.04
CA SER A 403 -13.77 -16.45 9.07
C SER A 403 -12.35 -15.89 9.06
N LEU A 404 -11.44 -16.39 9.91
CA LEU A 404 -10.11 -15.83 10.07
C LEU A 404 -9.15 -16.33 8.97
N ALA A 405 -8.56 -15.42 8.20
CA ALA A 405 -7.56 -15.73 7.18
C ALA A 405 -6.33 -16.39 7.80
N ALA A 406 -5.63 -17.32 7.15
CA ALA A 406 -4.60 -18.16 7.79
C ALA A 406 -3.39 -17.40 8.40
N LYS A 407 -3.06 -16.23 7.86
CA LYS A 407 -1.87 -15.43 8.20
C LYS A 407 -2.23 -14.15 8.97
N GLU A 408 -1.20 -13.43 9.39
CA GLU A 408 -1.27 -12.09 10.00
C GLU A 408 -0.69 -11.05 9.04
N PHE A 409 -0.82 -9.77 9.39
CA PHE A 409 0.00 -8.72 8.80
C PHE A 409 1.49 -9.06 8.93
N PHE A 410 2.28 -8.77 7.90
CA PHE A 410 3.72 -9.02 7.86
C PHE A 410 4.52 -7.76 8.17
N ASN A 411 5.83 -7.93 8.38
CA ASN A 411 6.80 -6.84 8.53
C ASN A 411 6.48 -5.82 9.64
N GLY A 412 5.61 -6.19 10.59
CA GLY A 412 5.15 -5.30 11.66
C GLY A 412 4.27 -4.15 11.16
N THR A 413 3.68 -4.25 9.96
CA THR A 413 2.72 -3.24 9.48
C THR A 413 1.45 -3.24 10.32
N GLY A 414 0.80 -2.09 10.40
CA GLY A 414 -0.50 -1.89 11.01
C GLY A 414 -1.27 -0.83 10.24
N LEU A 415 -2.53 -0.62 10.63
CA LEU A 415 -3.37 0.41 10.07
C LEU A 415 -3.04 1.77 10.70
N ALA A 416 -3.10 2.85 9.93
CA ALA A 416 -2.83 4.18 10.45
C ALA A 416 -4.08 4.80 11.09
N ASN A 417 -4.01 5.12 12.38
CA ASN A 417 -5.17 5.67 13.12
C ASN A 417 -5.68 7.00 12.54
N GLY A 418 -4.81 7.78 11.89
CA GLY A 418 -5.16 9.06 11.25
C GLY A 418 -5.59 8.97 9.78
N GLY A 419 -5.95 7.78 9.30
CA GLY A 419 -6.29 7.52 7.91
C GLY A 419 -5.09 7.18 7.02
N GLU A 420 -5.34 6.38 5.98
CA GLU A 420 -4.35 6.04 4.97
C GLU A 420 -5.00 5.46 3.70
N ARG A 421 -4.15 5.18 2.71
CA ARG A 421 -4.54 4.48 1.49
C ARG A 421 -4.49 2.97 1.67
N LEU A 422 -5.61 2.29 1.42
CA LEU A 422 -5.66 0.84 1.27
C LEU A 422 -5.64 0.47 -0.21
N ARG A 423 -4.79 -0.50 -0.55
CA ARG A 423 -4.70 -0.99 -1.93
C ARG A 423 -4.57 -2.51 -1.97
N LEU A 424 -5.65 -3.17 -2.40
CA LEU A 424 -5.73 -4.61 -2.58
C LEU A 424 -5.62 -4.94 -4.07
N LEU A 425 -4.61 -5.74 -4.42
CA LEU A 425 -4.44 -6.27 -5.76
C LEU A 425 -4.81 -7.76 -5.80
N GLY A 426 -5.42 -8.17 -6.90
CA GLY A 426 -5.60 -9.57 -7.24
C GLY A 426 -4.35 -10.18 -7.86
N ILE A 427 -4.47 -11.44 -8.27
CA ILE A 427 -3.44 -12.08 -9.07
C ILE A 427 -3.27 -11.34 -10.41
N GLY A 428 -2.04 -11.23 -10.90
CA GLY A 428 -1.75 -10.45 -12.10
C GLY A 428 -1.77 -8.93 -11.89
N SER A 429 -1.70 -8.45 -10.65
CA SER A 429 -1.70 -7.02 -10.32
C SER A 429 -2.97 -6.28 -10.78
N ASP A 430 -4.08 -7.01 -10.91
CA ASP A 430 -5.40 -6.42 -11.15
C ASP A 430 -5.86 -5.68 -9.90
N GLU A 431 -6.33 -4.45 -10.05
CA GLU A 431 -6.77 -3.64 -8.91
C GLU A 431 -8.16 -4.09 -8.43
N ILE A 432 -8.22 -4.64 -7.22
CA ILE A 432 -9.49 -5.04 -6.58
C ILE A 432 -10.07 -3.82 -5.86
N ARG A 433 -9.32 -3.22 -4.94
CA ARG A 433 -9.74 -2.01 -4.22
C ARG A 433 -8.57 -1.05 -4.04
N ASN A 434 -8.86 0.25 -4.14
CA ASN A 434 -7.87 1.32 -4.00
C ASN A 434 -8.55 2.62 -3.57
N PHE A 435 -8.52 2.91 -2.27
CA PHE A 435 -9.17 4.09 -1.70
C PHE A 435 -8.42 4.55 -0.45
N VAL A 436 -8.78 5.73 0.03
CA VAL A 436 -8.26 6.30 1.28
C VAL A 436 -9.41 6.33 2.27
N TYR A 437 -9.18 5.85 3.49
CA TYR A 437 -10.07 6.11 4.63
C TYR A 437 -9.47 7.24 5.49
N ASP A 438 -10.32 7.90 6.29
CA ASP A 438 -9.93 9.04 7.13
C ASP A 438 -10.55 8.89 8.53
N ASP A 439 -9.96 9.58 9.52
CA ASP A 439 -10.40 9.60 10.92
C ASP A 439 -11.39 10.73 11.21
N ARG A 440 -11.63 11.60 10.21
CA ARG A 440 -12.44 12.81 10.34
C ARG A 440 -13.57 12.88 9.33
N ARG A 441 -14.55 13.71 9.66
CA ARG A 441 -15.61 14.10 8.72
C ARG A 441 -15.05 14.46 7.34
N PRO A 442 -15.65 13.94 6.26
CA PRO A 442 -16.97 13.28 6.22
C PRO A 442 -16.99 11.79 6.58
N TRP A 443 -15.87 11.19 7.02
CA TRP A 443 -15.84 9.81 7.52
C TRP A 443 -16.41 9.70 8.95
N PRO A 444 -16.90 8.50 9.36
CA PRO A 444 -17.42 8.27 10.70
C PRO A 444 -16.34 8.39 11.80
N GLU A 445 -16.38 9.49 12.56
CA GLU A 445 -15.40 9.82 13.63
C GLU A 445 -15.39 8.80 14.79
N ALA A 446 -16.51 8.12 15.07
CA ALA A 446 -16.57 7.12 16.15
C ALA A 446 -15.75 5.84 15.86
N ALA A 447 -15.29 5.65 14.61
CA ALA A 447 -14.33 4.61 14.29
C ALA A 447 -12.88 4.98 14.72
N ASP A 448 -12.65 6.23 15.12
CA ASP A 448 -11.37 6.72 15.65
C ASP A 448 -11.36 6.66 17.19
N GLY A 449 -11.15 5.46 17.74
CA GLY A 449 -10.83 5.29 19.17
C GLY A 449 -12.02 5.24 20.13
N GLU A 450 -13.26 5.40 19.66
CA GLU A 450 -14.47 5.05 20.46
C GLU A 450 -14.78 3.53 20.39
N GLY A 451 -13.94 2.78 19.69
CA GLY A 451 -13.98 1.31 19.63
C GLY A 451 -14.82 0.74 18.50
N HIS A 452 -15.45 1.55 17.67
CA HIS A 452 -16.16 1.07 16.48
C HIS A 452 -15.21 0.84 15.31
N SER A 453 -15.60 -0.02 14.37
CA SER A 453 -14.97 -0.16 13.05
C SER A 453 -15.71 0.68 12.00
N LEU A 454 -15.06 0.92 10.87
CA LEU A 454 -15.71 1.41 9.65
C LEU A 454 -16.35 0.24 8.91
N ASN A 455 -17.67 0.29 8.72
CA ASN A 455 -18.45 -0.68 7.97
C ASN A 455 -18.95 -0.07 6.65
N LEU A 456 -18.82 -0.84 5.57
CA LEU A 456 -19.33 -0.47 4.26
C LEU A 456 -20.85 -0.71 4.21
N LEU A 457 -21.64 0.33 3.99
CA LEU A 457 -23.09 0.27 3.87
C LEU A 457 -23.51 -0.55 2.64
N ASN A 458 -24.48 -1.46 2.80
CA ASN A 458 -24.97 -2.31 1.70
C ASN A 458 -23.82 -3.01 0.94
N ALA A 459 -22.83 -3.53 1.69
CA ALA A 459 -21.60 -4.09 1.14
C ALA A 459 -21.84 -5.16 0.06
N GLU A 460 -22.93 -5.93 0.16
CA GLU A 460 -23.36 -6.95 -0.80
C GLU A 460 -23.62 -6.40 -2.21
N ASN A 461 -23.88 -5.09 -2.35
CA ASN A 461 -24.07 -4.43 -3.64
C ASN A 461 -22.79 -3.79 -4.19
N GLY A 462 -21.67 -3.90 -3.47
CA GLY A 462 -20.37 -3.37 -3.88
C GLY A 462 -20.35 -1.87 -4.18
N PRO A 463 -20.79 -1.01 -3.24
CA PRO A 463 -20.73 0.44 -3.42
C PRO A 463 -19.28 0.94 -3.51
N ASP A 464 -19.13 2.21 -3.92
CA ASP A 464 -17.81 2.83 -4.10
C ASP A 464 -17.13 3.13 -2.75
N HIS A 465 -16.05 2.40 -2.45
CA HIS A 465 -15.23 2.55 -1.25
C HIS A 465 -14.63 3.95 -1.08
N SER A 466 -14.48 4.73 -2.15
CA SER A 466 -13.86 6.06 -2.10
C SER A 466 -14.80 7.15 -1.61
N LEU A 467 -16.11 6.87 -1.51
CA LEU A 467 -17.10 7.81 -1.01
C LEU A 467 -17.37 7.56 0.47
N SER A 468 -17.09 8.54 1.32
CA SER A 468 -17.29 8.44 2.77
C SER A 468 -18.76 8.18 3.16
N GLU A 469 -19.72 8.62 2.33
CA GLU A 469 -21.17 8.39 2.52
C GLU A 469 -21.58 6.91 2.44
N ASN A 470 -20.71 6.06 1.89
CA ASN A 470 -20.90 4.61 1.87
C ASN A 470 -20.34 3.92 3.11
N TRP A 471 -19.80 4.66 4.08
CA TRP A 471 -19.25 4.13 5.32
C TRP A 471 -20.04 4.58 6.53
N THR A 472 -20.19 3.68 7.49
CA THR A 472 -20.83 3.91 8.78
C THR A 472 -19.97 3.30 9.88
N ILE A 473 -20.29 3.59 11.14
CA ILE A 473 -19.72 2.84 12.26
C ILE A 473 -20.39 1.48 12.40
N SER A 474 -19.65 0.51 12.93
CA SER A 474 -20.20 -0.78 13.34
C SER A 474 -21.33 -0.64 14.37
N SER A 475 -22.22 -1.61 14.34
CA SER A 475 -23.32 -1.76 15.30
C SER A 475 -22.87 -2.06 16.72
N GLN A 476 -21.71 -2.70 16.86
CA GLN A 476 -21.14 -3.10 18.13
C GLN A 476 -19.80 -2.39 18.34
N ILE A 477 -19.54 -2.00 19.59
CA ILE A 477 -18.18 -1.67 20.03
C ILE A 477 -17.32 -2.93 19.82
N SER A 478 -16.10 -2.73 19.35
CA SER A 478 -15.19 -3.76 18.84
C SER A 478 -15.58 -4.34 17.48
N GLY A 479 -16.54 -3.76 16.76
CA GLY A 479 -16.87 -4.21 15.42
C GLY A 479 -17.59 -5.56 15.36
N THR A 480 -17.73 -6.10 14.15
CA THR A 480 -18.53 -7.28 13.85
C THR A 480 -17.79 -8.29 12.95
N PRO A 481 -16.52 -8.62 13.23
CA PRO A 481 -15.72 -9.40 12.29
C PRO A 481 -16.30 -10.79 12.03
N GLY A 482 -16.40 -11.15 10.76
CA GLY A 482 -16.95 -12.40 10.28
C GLY A 482 -18.48 -12.46 10.29
N GLN A 483 -19.17 -11.37 10.67
CA GLN A 483 -20.63 -11.27 10.73
C GLN A 483 -21.15 -10.24 9.74
N GLU A 484 -22.44 -10.33 9.42
CA GLU A 484 -23.11 -9.29 8.66
C GLU A 484 -23.47 -8.12 9.57
N ASP A 485 -23.03 -6.93 9.17
CA ASP A 485 -23.42 -5.67 9.80
C ASP A 485 -23.67 -4.63 8.71
N ASN A 486 -24.94 -4.21 8.62
CA ASN A 486 -25.41 -3.25 7.63
C ASN A 486 -25.58 -1.85 8.23
N GLY A 487 -25.14 -1.61 9.46
CA GLY A 487 -25.25 -0.31 10.16
C GLY A 487 -26.68 0.07 10.60
N LEU A 488 -27.70 -0.69 10.21
CA LEU A 488 -29.12 -0.39 10.50
C LEU A 488 -29.50 -0.64 11.95
N SER A 489 -28.70 -1.39 12.70
CA SER A 489 -28.96 -1.68 14.11
C SER A 489 -28.70 -0.47 15.00
N GLN A 490 -27.91 0.52 14.57
CA GLN A 490 -27.80 1.81 15.25
C GLN A 490 -29.06 2.67 15.02
N GLU A 491 -29.68 2.59 13.84
CA GLU A 491 -30.88 3.35 13.49
C GLU A 491 -32.10 3.01 14.36
N ILE A 492 -32.13 1.83 14.98
CA ILE A 492 -33.24 1.33 15.82
C ILE A 492 -32.99 1.48 17.34
N ILE A 493 -31.83 2.01 17.75
CA ILE A 493 -31.53 2.26 19.18
C ILE A 493 -32.49 3.33 19.68
N ASP A 494 -33.06 3.14 20.87
CA ASP A 494 -33.89 4.10 21.61
C ASP A 494 -33.29 4.19 23.01
N GLN A 495 -32.30 5.07 23.16
CA GLN A 495 -31.45 5.11 24.35
C GLN A 495 -32.15 5.78 25.53
N ASP A 496 -33.01 6.77 25.26
CA ASP A 496 -33.80 7.45 26.28
C ASP A 496 -35.16 6.79 26.59
N LYS A 497 -35.56 5.80 25.78
CA LYS A 497 -36.76 4.95 25.93
C LYS A 497 -38.07 5.71 25.79
N ASP A 498 -38.08 6.76 24.96
CA ASP A 498 -39.29 7.53 24.66
C ASP A 498 -40.14 6.93 23.51
N GLY A 499 -39.62 5.89 22.85
CA GLY A 499 -40.26 5.17 21.76
C GLY A 499 -39.90 5.69 20.36
N LEU A 500 -38.97 6.65 20.26
CA LEU A 500 -38.37 7.11 19.01
C LEU A 500 -36.98 6.50 18.88
N SER A 501 -36.65 5.99 17.69
CA SER A 501 -35.31 5.44 17.46
C SER A 501 -34.32 6.53 17.04
N ALA A 502 -33.03 6.28 17.17
CA ALA A 502 -31.96 7.21 16.78
C ALA A 502 -32.09 7.71 15.32
N PHE A 503 -32.60 6.87 14.41
CA PHE A 503 -32.95 7.30 13.05
C PHE A 503 -34.10 8.30 13.03
N VAL A 504 -35.18 8.02 13.78
CA VAL A 504 -36.33 8.91 13.89
C VAL A 504 -35.92 10.23 14.56
N GLU A 505 -35.10 10.17 15.60
CA GLU A 505 -34.53 11.31 16.30
C GLU A 505 -33.67 12.19 15.37
N ASN A 506 -32.76 11.58 14.60
CA ASN A 506 -31.96 12.29 13.62
C ASN A 506 -32.85 12.94 12.54
N ALA A 507 -33.85 12.21 12.03
CA ALA A 507 -34.78 12.73 11.03
C ALA A 507 -35.58 13.92 11.56
N LEU A 508 -36.03 13.86 12.82
CA LEU A 508 -36.80 14.92 13.48
C LEU A 508 -35.91 16.04 14.03
N GLY A 509 -34.59 15.86 14.08
CA GLY A 509 -33.65 16.83 14.63
C GLY A 509 -33.68 16.91 16.17
N THR A 510 -34.07 15.82 16.81
CA THR A 510 -34.11 15.64 18.27
C THR A 510 -32.92 14.79 18.75
N SER A 511 -32.86 14.45 20.04
CA SER A 511 -31.71 13.78 20.64
C SER A 511 -32.15 12.52 21.36
N ASP A 512 -31.60 11.38 20.95
CA ASP A 512 -31.80 10.04 21.56
C ASP A 512 -31.23 9.90 22.99
N ASN A 513 -30.75 10.98 23.58
CA ASN A 513 -30.21 11.01 24.94
C ASN A 513 -31.16 11.68 25.93
N ALA A 514 -32.29 12.21 25.45
CA ALA A 514 -33.20 13.03 26.23
C ALA A 514 -34.63 12.89 25.71
N PRO A 515 -35.56 12.34 26.52
CA PRO A 515 -36.91 12.06 26.08
C PRO A 515 -37.59 13.30 25.50
N ASN A 516 -38.21 13.14 24.34
CA ASN A 516 -38.82 14.23 23.61
C ASN A 516 -40.14 13.84 22.94
N ALA A 517 -40.82 14.83 22.37
CA ALA A 517 -42.13 14.64 21.72
C ALA A 517 -42.29 15.61 20.53
N PRO A 518 -41.43 15.51 19.50
CA PRO A 518 -41.43 16.40 18.35
C PRO A 518 -42.72 16.32 17.54
N PHE A 519 -43.46 15.20 17.63
CA PHE A 519 -44.72 14.99 16.94
C PHE A 519 -45.92 15.36 17.82
N MET A 520 -46.69 16.37 17.41
CA MET A 520 -47.89 16.80 18.12
C MET A 520 -49.12 16.86 17.20
N ILE A 521 -50.26 16.39 17.71
CA ILE A 521 -51.57 16.50 17.07
C ILE A 521 -52.42 17.51 17.87
N SER A 522 -53.05 18.43 17.17
CA SER A 522 -53.91 19.47 17.74
C SER A 522 -55.10 19.77 16.81
N PHE A 523 -56.00 20.66 17.23
CA PHE A 523 -57.10 21.14 16.42
C PHE A 523 -57.04 22.67 16.33
N ASP A 524 -57.26 23.20 15.13
CA ASP A 524 -57.35 24.65 14.93
C ASP A 524 -58.73 25.20 15.37
N SER A 525 -58.91 26.51 15.25
CA SER A 525 -60.17 27.19 15.58
C SER A 525 -61.36 26.80 14.68
N GLU A 526 -61.12 26.16 13.54
CA GLU A 526 -62.13 25.63 12.63
C GLU A 526 -62.46 24.15 12.91
N GLY A 527 -61.78 23.52 13.88
CA GLY A 527 -61.92 22.10 14.20
C GLY A 527 -61.25 21.17 13.19
N LYS A 528 -60.28 21.66 12.40
CA LYS A 528 -59.43 20.83 11.53
C LYS A 528 -58.24 20.32 12.32
N THR A 529 -57.79 19.12 11.98
CA THR A 529 -56.64 18.49 12.63
C THR A 529 -55.34 19.11 12.11
N THR A 530 -54.48 19.53 13.02
CA THR A 530 -53.14 20.05 12.74
C THR A 530 -52.09 19.12 13.32
N ILE A 531 -51.11 18.74 12.50
CA ILE A 531 -50.00 17.86 12.86
C ILE A 531 -48.71 18.66 12.76
N SER A 532 -48.03 18.86 13.88
CA SER A 532 -46.73 19.53 13.93
C SER A 532 -45.63 18.49 14.13
N HIS A 533 -44.56 18.58 13.36
CA HIS A 533 -43.31 17.87 13.64
C HIS A 533 -42.09 18.70 13.27
N THR A 534 -40.94 18.36 13.82
CA THR A 534 -39.66 18.94 13.40
C THR A 534 -39.02 18.12 12.29
N GLN A 535 -38.09 18.71 11.56
CA GLN A 535 -37.34 18.06 10.49
C GLN A 535 -35.91 18.58 10.48
N ASN A 536 -34.93 17.67 10.50
CA ASN A 536 -33.52 17.99 10.33
C ASN A 536 -33.22 18.30 8.87
N ARG A 537 -32.67 19.49 8.61
CA ARG A 537 -32.34 19.98 7.26
C ARG A 537 -31.12 19.30 6.66
N ASN A 538 -30.27 18.69 7.49
CA ASN A 538 -29.03 18.05 7.04
C ASN A 538 -29.21 16.53 6.81
N ALA A 539 -30.40 15.99 7.08
CA ALA A 539 -30.70 14.59 6.86
C ALA A 539 -31.13 14.37 5.40
N GLU A 540 -30.14 14.25 4.50
CA GLU A 540 -30.36 14.04 3.07
C GLU A 540 -30.96 12.64 2.78
N GLY A 541 -31.85 12.58 1.79
CA GLY A 541 -32.53 11.34 1.40
C GLY A 541 -33.73 10.94 2.28
N ILE A 542 -34.01 11.65 3.38
CA ILE A 542 -35.17 11.34 4.23
C ILE A 542 -36.45 11.99 3.70
N SER A 543 -37.52 11.20 3.64
CA SER A 543 -38.87 11.59 3.23
C SER A 543 -39.87 11.44 4.37
N PHE A 544 -40.82 12.37 4.45
CA PHE A 544 -41.89 12.40 5.45
C PHE A 544 -43.25 12.35 4.76
N SER A 545 -44.15 11.48 5.22
CA SER A 545 -45.57 11.53 4.80
C SER A 545 -46.53 11.20 5.93
N ILE A 546 -47.74 11.76 5.86
CA ILE A 546 -48.82 11.42 6.79
C ILE A 546 -49.54 10.20 6.25
N GLN A 547 -49.77 9.20 7.10
CA GLN A 547 -50.55 8.01 6.75
C GLN A 547 -51.78 7.87 7.62
N LEU A 548 -52.84 7.36 7.02
CA LEU A 548 -54.15 7.16 7.62
C LEU A 548 -54.50 5.68 7.65
N SER A 549 -55.19 5.27 8.71
CA SER A 549 -55.76 3.92 8.82
C SER A 549 -57.12 3.96 9.49
N SER A 550 -58.02 3.07 9.06
CA SER A 550 -59.31 2.82 9.71
C SER A 550 -59.29 1.63 10.66
N ASP A 551 -58.26 0.77 10.59
CA ASP A 551 -58.24 -0.54 11.28
C ASP A 551 -56.90 -0.89 11.95
N LEU A 552 -55.93 0.03 11.91
CA LEU A 552 -54.53 -0.14 12.36
C LEU A 552 -53.71 -1.19 11.59
N LYS A 553 -54.26 -1.80 10.54
CA LYS A 553 -53.59 -2.82 9.72
C LYS A 553 -53.20 -2.25 8.37
N GLU A 554 -54.15 -1.68 7.64
CA GLU A 554 -53.90 -1.05 6.35
C GLU A 554 -53.62 0.44 6.54
N TRP A 555 -52.51 0.91 6.00
CA TRP A 555 -52.06 2.29 6.09
C TRP A 555 -51.87 2.88 4.69
N LEU A 556 -52.62 3.93 4.39
CA LEU A 556 -52.58 4.62 3.10
C LEU A 556 -51.99 6.01 3.29
N ASP A 557 -51.35 6.53 2.24
CA ASP A 557 -50.91 7.93 2.23
C ASP A 557 -52.14 8.86 2.34
N ALA A 558 -52.01 9.90 3.15
CA ALA A 558 -53.08 10.87 3.35
C ALA A 558 -53.41 11.68 2.10
N GLY A 559 -52.45 11.84 1.16
CA GLY A 559 -52.65 12.61 -0.07
C GLY A 559 -53.19 14.02 0.21
N GLU A 560 -54.24 14.42 -0.52
CA GLU A 560 -54.87 15.74 -0.37
C GLU A 560 -55.68 15.92 0.92
N GLU A 561 -55.86 14.86 1.74
CA GLU A 561 -56.57 14.99 3.01
C GLU A 561 -55.75 15.74 4.07
N TYR A 562 -54.42 15.71 3.97
CA TYR A 562 -53.50 16.47 4.81
C TYR A 562 -52.47 17.17 3.94
N ILE A 563 -52.58 18.50 3.85
CA ILE A 563 -51.64 19.32 3.10
C ILE A 563 -50.64 19.97 4.05
N LYS A 564 -49.41 20.14 3.58
CA LYS A 564 -48.39 20.91 4.29
C LYS A 564 -48.79 22.38 4.30
N GLU A 565 -49.18 22.87 5.47
CA GLU A 565 -49.62 24.25 5.67
C GLU A 565 -48.42 25.19 5.80
N SER A 566 -47.37 24.77 6.50
CA SER A 566 -46.15 25.57 6.64
C SER A 566 -44.89 24.73 6.87
N GLU A 567 -43.76 25.36 6.53
CA GLU A 567 -42.42 24.94 6.87
C GLU A 567 -41.64 26.17 7.30
N THR A 568 -41.25 26.22 8.57
CA THR A 568 -40.62 27.40 9.16
C THR A 568 -39.31 27.00 9.84
N PRO A 569 -38.17 27.63 9.53
CA PRO A 569 -36.93 27.38 10.26
C PRO A 569 -37.07 27.80 11.72
N ILE A 570 -36.77 26.89 12.65
CA ILE A 570 -36.72 27.17 14.10
C ILE A 570 -35.29 27.19 14.65
N SER A 571 -34.33 26.66 13.89
CA SER A 571 -32.89 26.81 14.12
C SER A 571 -32.13 26.73 12.79
N GLU A 572 -30.80 26.87 12.82
CA GLU A 572 -29.97 26.70 11.60
C GLU A 572 -30.18 25.31 10.94
N LYS A 573 -30.45 24.28 11.75
CA LYS A 573 -30.50 22.88 11.32
C LYS A 573 -31.89 22.26 11.34
N ILE A 574 -32.90 22.92 11.91
CA ILE A 574 -34.23 22.33 12.14
C ILE A 574 -35.34 23.22 11.58
N ASN A 575 -36.23 22.60 10.81
CA ASN A 575 -37.51 23.18 10.41
C ASN A 575 -38.65 22.63 11.26
N GLN A 576 -39.64 23.47 11.56
CA GLN A 576 -40.96 23.04 12.03
C GLN A 576 -41.89 22.92 10.82
N ILE A 577 -42.53 21.75 10.69
CA ILE A 577 -43.49 21.43 9.65
C ILE A 577 -44.87 21.32 10.28
N ILE A 578 -45.86 21.99 9.69
CA ILE A 578 -47.26 21.87 10.09
C ILE A 578 -48.07 21.34 8.91
N TRP A 579 -48.77 20.24 9.13
CA TRP A 579 -49.77 19.69 8.22
C TRP A 579 -51.16 20.01 8.74
N ARG A 580 -52.10 20.31 7.85
CA ARG A 580 -53.48 20.63 8.20
C ARG A 580 -54.45 19.81 7.37
N SER A 581 -55.49 19.30 8.02
CA SER A 581 -56.52 18.53 7.33
C SER A 581 -57.37 19.42 6.42
N SER A 582 -57.77 18.90 5.26
CA SER A 582 -58.61 19.62 4.30
C SER A 582 -60.04 19.85 4.82
N SER A 583 -60.49 19.05 5.79
CA SER A 583 -61.82 19.14 6.41
C SER A 583 -61.79 18.84 7.92
N SER A 584 -62.83 19.29 8.64
CA SER A 584 -63.08 18.88 10.02
C SER A 584 -63.59 17.44 10.03
N LYS A 585 -62.80 16.48 10.52
CA LYS A 585 -63.16 15.06 10.54
C LYS A 585 -64.06 14.74 11.73
N LYS A 586 -65.16 14.01 11.49
CA LYS A 586 -66.17 13.61 12.50
C LYS A 586 -66.16 12.13 12.85
N SER A 587 -65.36 11.32 12.16
CA SER A 587 -65.20 9.87 12.41
C SER A 587 -63.82 9.57 13.00
N GLU A 588 -63.75 8.56 13.86
CA GLU A 588 -62.49 8.04 14.41
C GLU A 588 -61.58 7.55 13.28
N GLN A 589 -60.33 8.00 13.27
CA GLN A 589 -59.32 7.62 12.28
C GLN A 589 -57.95 7.60 12.95
N PHE A 590 -57.13 6.63 12.60
CA PHE A 590 -55.76 6.52 13.09
C PHE A 590 -54.80 7.25 12.15
N LEU A 591 -53.77 7.84 12.74
CA LEU A 591 -52.77 8.65 12.05
C LEU A 591 -51.37 8.25 12.49
N ARG A 592 -50.42 8.30 11.56
CA ARG A 592 -48.99 8.23 11.85
C ARG A 592 -48.20 9.10 10.90
N LEU A 593 -47.02 9.53 11.35
CA LEU A 593 -45.96 10.07 10.50
C LEU A 593 -45.11 8.90 10.01
N LYS A 594 -45.00 8.74 8.70
CA LYS A 594 -44.05 7.81 8.08
C LYS A 594 -42.77 8.58 7.76
N ILE A 595 -41.63 8.02 8.18
CA ILE A 595 -40.29 8.50 7.87
C ILE A 595 -39.60 7.38 7.09
N SER A 596 -39.05 7.69 5.92
CA SER A 596 -38.34 6.72 5.07
C SER A 596 -37.14 7.34 4.39
N ARG A 597 -36.07 6.56 4.23
CA ARG A 597 -34.90 6.91 3.43
C ARG A 597 -34.98 6.27 2.05
#